data_AF-A0A2G9RCR0-F1
#
_entry.id   AF-A0A2G9RCR0-F1
#
_cell.length_a   1.000
_cell.length_b   1.000
_cell.length_c   1.000
_cell.angle_alpha   90.00
_cell.angle_beta   90.00
_cell.angle_gamma   90.00
#
_symmetry.space_group_name_H-M   'P 1'
#
loop_
_entity.id
_entity.type
_entity.pdbx_description
1 polymer ?
#
loop_
_entity_poly.entity_id
_entity_poly.type
_entity_poly.pdbx_seq_one_letter_code
_entity_poly.pdbx_strand_id
1 'polypeptide(L)'
;MLFFVCRAIKGKKPALFAPLIPLGLVGAYQYDMAYGTLIQRMKGSAENIIENESNLLELPQGLPTFELIEKARKAQRKFFVDK
;
A
#
# COMPACT_ATOMS: atom_id res chain seq x y z
N MET A 1 -37.23 -1.87 -12.82
CA MET A 1 -36.79 -0.94 -11.76
C MET A 1 -37.41 0.46 -11.90
N LEU A 2 -37.33 1.09 -13.09
CA LEU A 2 -37.86 2.44 -13.34
C LEU A 2 -39.37 2.60 -13.02
N PHE A 3 -40.18 1.59 -13.31
CA PHE A 3 -41.63 1.61 -13.06
C PHE A 3 -42.00 1.71 -11.57
N PHE A 4 -41.18 1.13 -10.69
CA PHE A 4 -41.41 1.13 -9.23
C PHE A 4 -41.10 2.51 -8.63
N VAL A 5 -40.03 3.15 -9.12
CA VAL A 5 -39.63 4.51 -8.73
C VAL A 5 -40.69 5.53 -9.14
N CYS A 6 -41.16 5.45 -10.40
CA CYS A 6 -42.22 6.33 -10.89
C CYS A 6 -43.55 6.16 -10.10
N ARG A 7 -43.91 4.92 -9.74
CA ARG A 7 -45.12 4.63 -8.95
C ARG A 7 -45.01 5.15 -7.51
N ALA A 8 -43.84 5.04 -6.88
CA ALA A 8 -43.60 5.54 -5.51
C ALA A 8 -43.67 7.08 -5.43
N ILE A 9 -43.09 7.77 -6.41
CA ILE A 9 -43.13 9.24 -6.54
C ILE A 9 -44.57 9.72 -6.78
N LYS A 10 -45.30 9.06 -7.71
CA LYS A 10 -46.68 9.42 -8.06
C LYS A 10 -47.70 9.09 -6.96
N GLY A 11 -47.40 8.10 -6.12
CA GLY A 11 -48.27 7.63 -5.03
C GLY A 11 -48.06 8.31 -3.67
N LYS A 12 -47.09 9.23 -3.52
CA LYS A 12 -46.70 9.86 -2.25
C LYS A 12 -46.44 8.86 -1.11
N LYS A 13 -45.92 7.67 -1.43
CA LYS A 13 -45.59 6.62 -0.45
C LYS A 13 -44.07 6.50 -0.34
N PRO A 14 -43.41 7.34 0.47
CA PRO A 14 -41.94 7.32 0.62
C PRO A 14 -41.43 5.99 1.21
N ALA A 15 -42.29 5.23 1.90
CA ALA A 15 -41.97 3.90 2.43
C ALA A 15 -41.52 2.89 1.37
N LEU A 16 -41.84 3.08 0.09
CA LEU A 16 -41.35 2.23 -1.00
C LEU A 16 -39.84 2.39 -1.27
N PHE A 17 -39.22 3.47 -0.77
CA PHE A 17 -37.77 3.68 -0.80
C PHE A 17 -37.06 3.16 0.46
N ALA A 18 -37.79 2.61 1.44
CA ALA A 18 -37.20 1.99 2.61
C ALA A 18 -36.07 0.97 2.31
N PRO A 19 -36.17 0.08 1.30
CA PRO A 19 -35.08 -0.85 1.00
C PRO A 19 -33.88 -0.19 0.32
N LEU A 20 -34.01 1.05 -0.18
CA LEU A 20 -32.91 1.77 -0.82
C LEU A 20 -31.84 2.20 0.19
N ILE A 21 -32.22 2.38 1.46
CA ILE A 21 -31.28 2.72 2.54
C ILE A 21 -30.31 1.57 2.84
N PRO A 22 -30.76 0.35 3.19
CA PRO A 22 -29.84 -0.76 3.43
C PRO A 22 -29.08 -1.16 2.16
N LEU A 23 -29.73 -1.14 0.99
CA LEU A 23 -29.06 -1.43 -0.29
C LEU A 23 -28.02 -0.37 -0.65
N GLY A 24 -28.30 0.91 -0.35
CA GLY A 24 -27.36 2.01 -0.56
C GLY A 24 -26.13 1.90 0.32
N LEU A 25 -26.29 1.48 1.58
CA LEU A 25 -25.19 1.20 2.51
C LEU A 25 -24.27 0.08 1.99
N VAL A 26 -24.86 -1.04 1.56
CA VAL A 26 -24.11 -2.17 0.99
C VAL A 26 -23.45 -1.81 -0.34
N GLY A 27 -24.11 -0.99 -1.16
CA GLY A 27 -23.56 -0.48 -2.42
C GLY A 27 -22.38 0.47 -2.21
N ALA A 28 -22.50 1.41 -1.27
CA ALA A 28 -21.43 2.33 -0.91
C ALA A 28 -20.21 1.59 -0.34
N TYR A 29 -20.45 0.56 0.50
CA TYR A 29 -19.39 -0.30 1.01
C TYR A 29 -18.64 -1.04 -0.11
N GLN A 30 -19.37 -1.63 -1.06
CA GLN A 30 -18.75 -2.28 -2.22
C GLN A 30 -17.98 -1.30 -3.11
N TYR A 31 -18.50 -0.08 -3.28
CA TYR A 31 -17.84 0.97 -4.03
C TYR A 31 -16.52 1.39 -3.37
N ASP A 32 -16.52 1.60 -2.06
CA ASP A 32 -15.30 1.92 -1.28
C ASP A 32 -14.26 0.78 -1.37
N MET A 33 -14.72 -0.47 -1.34
CA MET A 33 -13.85 -1.64 -1.48
C MET A 33 -13.35 -1.92 -2.90
N ALA A 34 -13.96 -1.35 -3.94
CA ALA A 34 -13.70 -1.72 -5.34
C ALA A 34 -12.23 -1.54 -5.76
N TYR A 35 -11.52 -0.59 -5.14
CA TYR A 35 -10.12 -0.30 -5.44
C TYR A 35 -9.11 -1.16 -4.67
N GLY A 36 -9.58 -2.07 -3.82
CA GLY A 36 -8.75 -2.85 -2.92
C GLY A 36 -8.21 -2.03 -1.75
N THR A 37 -7.75 -2.72 -0.70
CA THR A 37 -7.19 -2.06 0.48
C THR A 37 -5.77 -1.56 0.20
N LEU A 38 -5.32 -0.54 0.96
CA LEU A 38 -3.91 -0.10 0.93
C LEU A 38 -2.94 -1.26 1.16
N ILE A 39 -3.34 -2.26 1.94
CA ILE A 39 -2.55 -3.47 2.20
C ILE A 39 -2.32 -4.28 0.92
N GLN A 40 -3.32 -4.43 0.05
CA GLN A 40 -3.14 -5.12 -1.23
C GLN A 40 -2.14 -4.39 -2.12
N ARG A 41 -2.15 -3.05 -2.11
CA ARG A 41 -1.19 -2.23 -2.86
C ARG A 41 0.22 -2.34 -2.31
N MET A 42 0.37 -2.25 -0.99
CA MET A 42 1.67 -2.44 -0.33
C MET A 42 2.23 -3.83 -0.60
N LYS A 43 1.37 -4.85 -0.56
CA LYS A 43 1.75 -6.22 -0.90
C LYS A 43 2.25 -6.34 -2.34
N GLY A 44 1.49 -5.83 -3.32
CA GLY A 44 1.92 -5.87 -4.73
C GLY A 44 3.22 -5.10 -4.99
N SER A 45 3.41 -3.96 -4.32
CA SER A 45 4.67 -3.21 -4.37
C SER A 45 5.83 -4.02 -3.79
N ALA A 46 5.63 -4.67 -2.64
CA ALA A 46 6.64 -5.52 -2.02
C ALA A 46 6.99 -6.74 -2.88
N GLU A 47 5.99 -7.40 -3.49
CA GLU A 47 6.20 -8.51 -4.44
C GLU A 47 7.02 -8.04 -5.64
N ASN A 48 6.69 -6.88 -6.22
CA ASN A 48 7.46 -6.31 -7.33
C ASN A 48 8.92 -6.02 -6.96
N ILE A 49 9.18 -5.49 -5.76
CA ILE A 49 10.55 -5.21 -5.30
C ILE A 49 11.35 -6.51 -5.14
N ILE A 50 10.72 -7.54 -4.58
CA ILE A 50 11.37 -8.84 -4.36
C ILE A 50 11.69 -9.53 -5.69
N GLU A 51 10.77 -9.47 -6.66
CA GLU A 51 10.91 -10.19 -7.93
C GLU A 51 11.74 -9.43 -8.98
N ASN A 52 11.52 -8.12 -9.12
CA ASN A 52 12.06 -7.33 -10.23
C ASN A 52 13.20 -6.38 -9.81
N GLU A 53 13.26 -6.00 -8.52
CA GLU A 53 14.17 -4.95 -8.03
C GLU A 53 15.06 -5.44 -6.88
N SER A 54 15.51 -6.70 -6.94
CA SER A 54 16.33 -7.32 -5.88
C SER A 54 17.60 -6.53 -5.56
N ASN A 55 18.14 -5.77 -6.53
CA ASN A 55 19.29 -4.89 -6.32
C ASN A 55 19.04 -3.77 -5.30
N LEU A 56 17.79 -3.32 -5.10
CA LEU A 56 17.46 -2.35 -4.04
C LEU A 56 17.60 -2.93 -2.63
N LEU A 57 17.56 -4.26 -2.50
CA LEU A 57 17.73 -4.96 -1.24
C LEU A 57 19.22 -5.27 -0.96
N GLU A 58 20.10 -5.07 -1.95
CA GLU A 58 21.53 -5.30 -1.79
C GLU A 58 22.19 -4.16 -1.01
N LEU A 59 23.12 -4.51 -0.13
CA LEU A 59 23.90 -3.52 0.62
C LEU A 59 24.80 -2.73 -0.35
N PRO A 60 24.81 -1.38 -0.32
CA PRO A 60 25.53 -0.55 -1.29
C PRO A 60 27.06 -0.69 -1.27
N GLN A 61 27.61 -1.38 -0.26
CA GLN A 61 29.03 -1.67 -0.09
C GLN A 61 29.28 -3.15 0.25
N GLY A 62 28.24 -4.00 0.15
CA GLY A 62 28.27 -5.37 0.62
C GLY A 62 28.47 -5.49 2.14
N LEU A 63 28.86 -6.68 2.58
CA LEU A 63 29.18 -6.93 3.99
C LEU A 63 30.60 -6.43 4.30
N PRO A 64 30.82 -5.77 5.46
CA PRO A 64 32.14 -5.34 5.86
C PRO A 64 33.05 -6.56 6.08
N THR A 65 34.07 -6.70 5.23
CA THR A 65 35.08 -7.76 5.34
C THR A 65 36.17 -7.36 6.32
N PHE A 66 36.80 -8.34 6.98
CA PHE A 66 37.90 -8.09 7.93
C PHE A 66 38.99 -7.18 7.35
N GLU A 67 39.37 -7.37 6.08
CA GLU A 67 40.38 -6.56 5.41
C GLU A 67 40.00 -5.07 5.32
N LEU A 68 38.73 -4.77 5.03
CA LEU A 68 38.23 -3.38 4.99
C LEU A 68 38.29 -2.74 6.37
N ILE A 69 37.92 -3.49 7.41
CA ILE A 69 37.97 -3.05 8.81
C ILE A 69 39.43 -2.80 9.24
N GLU A 70 40.35 -3.72 8.89
CA GLU A 70 41.75 -3.58 9.25
C GLU A 70 42.41 -2.41 8.50
N LYS A 71 42.08 -2.22 7.23
CA LYS A 71 42.54 -1.08 6.42
C LYS A 71 42.05 0.25 6.98
N ALA A 72 40.76 0.35 7.34
CA ALA A 72 40.18 1.53 7.98
C ALA A 72 40.87 1.83 9.33
N ARG A 73 41.11 0.80 10.15
CA ARG A 73 41.83 0.94 11.43
C ARG A 73 43.26 1.45 11.23
N LYS A 74 43.98 0.91 10.25
CA LYS A 74 45.35 1.36 9.92
C LYS A 74 45.38 2.81 9.42
N ALA A 75 44.42 3.20 8.57
CA ALA A 75 44.28 4.58 8.10
C ALA A 75 43.98 5.57 9.24
N GLN A 76 43.07 5.21 10.15
CA GLN A 76 42.76 6.01 11.34
C GLN A 76 43.97 6.15 12.28
N ARG A 77 44.75 5.08 12.47
CA ARG A 77 45.99 5.13 13.26
C ARG A 77 47.02 6.07 12.64
N LYS A 78 47.24 6.02 11.32
CA LYS A 78 48.17 6.92 10.63
C LYS A 78 47.77 8.39 10.79
N PHE A 79 46.49 8.70 10.56
CA PHE A 79 45.97 10.07 10.71
C PHE A 79 46.17 10.66 12.11
N PHE A 80 46.12 9.83 13.16
CA PHE A 80 46.32 10.29 14.54
C PHE A 80 47.80 10.43 14.92
N VAL A 81 48.69 9.68 14.27
CA VAL A 81 50.14 9.74 14.50
C VAL A 81 50.79 10.89 13.73
N ASP A 82 50.24 11.25 12.56
CA ASP A 82 50.74 12.35 11.72
C ASP A 82 50.23 13.74 12.15
N LYS A 83 49.56 13.86 13.30
CA LYS A 83 49.04 15.12 13.88
C LYS A 83 49.82 15.50 15.14
#